data_AF-A0A3D1AWI4-F1
#
_entry.id   AF-A0A3D1AWI4-F1
#
_cell.length_a   1.000
_cell.length_b   1.000
_cell.length_c   1.000
_cell.angle_alpha   90.00
_cell.angle_beta   90.00
_cell.angle_gamma   90.00
#
_symmetry.space_group_name_H-M   'P 1'
#
loop_
_entity.id
_entity.type
_entity.pdbx_description
1 polymer ?
#
loop_
_entity_poly.entity_id
_entity_poly.type
_entity_poly.pdbx_seq_one_letter_code
_entity_poly.pdbx_strand_id
1 'polypeptide(L)'
;MGAAEWGELSAAFPDNSKTLFNEVLAEAAISVEQPFRGVDTGSLKGLEQTLRELSAYYAGSEKDAQRMCRAMVIAAKDRARFASRGVKAELAKRELKARMVEWMLVWLDDPTVFPIWATLRQAAEQR
;
A
#
# COMPACT_ATOMS: atom_id res chain seq x y z
N MET A 1 -1.14 13.62 9.87
CA MET A 1 -0.11 13.26 10.88
C MET A 1 1.19 13.04 10.13
N GLY A 2 2.24 13.79 10.45
CA GLY A 2 3.52 13.77 9.75
C GLY A 2 4.54 12.79 10.33
N ALA A 3 5.77 12.86 9.82
CA ALA A 3 6.86 11.95 10.19
C ALA A 3 7.34 12.13 11.64
N ALA A 4 7.24 13.35 12.18
CA ALA A 4 7.66 13.65 13.55
C ALA A 4 6.69 13.05 14.57
N GLU A 5 5.39 13.23 14.36
CA GLU A 5 4.35 12.69 15.24
C GLU A 5 4.32 11.15 15.21
N TRP A 6 4.66 10.55 14.06
CA TRP A 6 4.80 9.09 13.94
C TRP A 6 6.01 8.55 14.72
N GLY A 7 7.12 9.29 14.75
CA GLY A 7 8.31 8.93 15.51
C GLY A 7 8.05 8.90 17.02
N GLU A 8 7.34 9.89 17.54
CA GLU A 8 6.93 9.95 18.95
C GLU A 8 5.97 8.81 19.32
N LEU A 9 4.99 8.54 18.46
CA LEU A 9 4.04 7.43 18.65
C LEU A 9 4.72 6.06 18.62
N SER A 10 5.67 5.85 17.70
CA SER A 10 6.39 4.58 17.61
C SER A 10 7.33 4.33 18.80
N ALA A 11 7.84 5.38 19.44
CA ALA A 11 8.64 5.27 20.66
C ALA A 11 7.79 4.97 21.89
N ALA A 12 6.56 5.49 21.93
CA ALA A 12 5.61 5.28 23.02
C ALA A 12 4.98 3.87 23.02
N PHE A 13 4.89 3.22 21.86
CA PHE A 13 4.26 1.90 21.70
C PHE A 13 5.18 0.90 20.97
N PRO A 14 6.13 0.26 21.68
CA PRO A 14 7.06 -0.70 21.08
C PRO A 14 6.39 -2.02 20.63
N ASP A 15 5.21 -2.35 21.19
CA ASP A 15 4.44 -3.56 20.86
C ASP A 15 3.25 -3.20 19.93
N ASN A 16 3.58 -2.78 18.72
CA ASN A 16 2.64 -2.25 17.74
C ASN A 16 1.93 -3.38 16.97
N SER A 17 0.90 -3.96 17.58
CA SER A 17 -0.11 -4.72 16.82
C SER A 17 -0.80 -3.78 15.82
N LYS A 18 -0.34 -3.81 14.56
CA LYS A 18 -0.77 -2.94 13.46
C LYS A 18 -2.29 -2.87 13.27
N THR A 19 -3.01 -3.89 13.71
CA THR A 19 -4.48 -3.97 13.63
C THR A 19 -5.15 -3.08 14.67
N LEU A 20 -4.75 -3.18 15.94
CA LEU A 20 -5.27 -2.36 17.05
C LEU A 20 -4.96 -0.87 16.83
N PHE A 21 -3.76 -0.57 16.34
CA PHE A 21 -3.35 0.81 16.11
C PHE A 21 -4.18 1.48 15.00
N ASN A 22 -4.47 0.75 13.91
CA ASN A 22 -5.33 1.27 12.84
C ASN A 22 -6.79 1.42 13.25
N GLU A 23 -7.31 0.53 14.10
CA GLU A 23 -8.67 0.63 14.65
C GLU A 23 -8.81 1.89 15.52
N VAL A 24 -7.85 2.13 16.42
CA VAL A 24 -7.82 3.33 17.27
C VAL A 24 -7.68 4.62 16.45
N LEU A 25 -6.87 4.61 15.41
CA LEU A 25 -6.72 5.77 14.52
C LEU A 25 -7.99 6.06 13.72
N ALA A 26 -8.71 5.01 13.28
CA ALA A 26 -9.99 5.14 12.60
C ALA A 26 -11.08 5.70 13.54
N GLU A 27 -11.12 5.22 14.79
CA GLU A 27 -12.05 5.70 15.82
C GLU A 27 -11.79 7.17 16.19
N ALA A 28 -10.51 7.59 16.21
CA ALA A 28 -10.11 8.96 16.48
C ALA A 28 -10.24 9.92 15.27
N ALA A 29 -10.71 9.43 14.10
CA ALA A 29 -10.80 10.19 12.85
C ALA A 29 -9.48 10.87 12.41
N ILE A 30 -8.33 10.30 12.80
CA ILE A 30 -7.03 10.90 12.49
C ILE A 30 -6.61 10.48 11.08
N SER A 31 -6.48 11.46 10.17
CA SER A 31 -5.92 11.20 8.84
C SER A 31 -4.42 10.97 8.92
N VAL A 32 -4.01 9.72 8.74
CA VAL A 32 -2.60 9.31 8.58
C VAL A 32 -2.20 9.47 7.11
N GLU A 33 -1.10 10.18 6.87
CA GLU A 33 -0.52 10.37 5.55
C GLU A 33 0.40 9.20 5.16
N GLN A 34 0.64 9.02 3.86
CA GLN A 34 1.71 8.12 3.43
C GLN A 34 3.06 8.66 3.88
N PRO A 35 4.02 7.80 4.25
CA PRO A 35 4.02 6.33 4.14
C PRO A 35 3.34 5.58 5.31
N PHE A 36 2.90 6.29 6.36
CA PHE A 36 2.51 5.68 7.63
C PHE A 36 1.14 4.99 7.61
N ARG A 37 0.28 5.35 6.64
CA ARG A 37 -1.00 4.67 6.38
C ARG A 37 -0.84 3.22 5.91
N GLY A 38 0.32 2.86 5.36
CA GLY A 38 0.58 1.54 4.79
C GLY A 38 -0.16 1.31 3.47
N VAL A 39 -0.16 0.05 2.99
CA VAL A 39 -0.71 -0.32 1.67
C VAL A 39 -2.12 -0.91 1.80
N ASP A 40 -3.12 -0.22 1.25
CA ASP A 40 -4.49 -0.75 1.18
C ASP A 40 -4.55 -1.92 0.19
N THR A 41 -4.93 -3.10 0.68
CA THR A 41 -5.17 -4.29 -0.16
C THR A 41 -6.61 -4.79 -0.05
N GLY A 42 -7.53 -3.98 0.49
CA GLY A 42 -8.96 -4.28 0.61
C GLY A 42 -9.70 -4.11 -0.71
N SER A 43 -9.29 -3.15 -1.54
CA SER A 43 -9.87 -2.90 -2.87
C SER A 43 -8.82 -2.48 -3.89
N LEU A 44 -9.08 -2.69 -5.18
CA LEU A 44 -8.14 -2.27 -6.23
C LEU A 44 -8.01 -0.74 -6.29
N LYS A 45 -9.12 -0.02 -6.09
CA LYS A 45 -9.13 1.46 -6.04
C LYS A 45 -8.35 2.00 -4.84
N GLY A 46 -8.50 1.37 -3.68
CA GLY A 46 -7.73 1.73 -2.48
C GLY A 46 -6.23 1.46 -2.66
N LEU A 47 -5.88 0.32 -3.27
CA LEU A 47 -4.50 0.01 -3.62
C LEU A 47 -3.92 1.04 -4.59
N GLU A 48 -4.65 1.39 -5.65
CA GLU A 48 -4.23 2.41 -6.61
C GLU A 48 -3.91 3.73 -5.93
N GLN A 49 -4.86 4.24 -5.13
CA GLN A 49 -4.72 5.51 -4.44
C GLN A 49 -3.47 5.50 -3.55
N THR A 50 -3.29 4.41 -2.80
CA THR A 50 -2.11 4.22 -1.96
C THR A 50 -0.81 4.24 -2.76
N LEU A 51 -0.75 3.50 -3.87
CA LEU A 51 0.45 3.44 -4.70
C LEU A 51 0.77 4.79 -5.35
N ARG A 52 -0.25 5.56 -5.76
CA ARG A 52 -0.07 6.93 -6.28
C ARG A 52 0.49 7.88 -5.21
N GLU A 53 -0.06 7.83 -3.99
CA GLU A 53 0.44 8.62 -2.87
C GLU A 53 1.88 8.23 -2.50
N LEU A 54 2.18 6.93 -2.50
CA LEU A 54 3.55 6.44 -2.29
C LEU A 54 4.50 6.86 -3.41
N SER A 55 4.06 6.90 -4.68
CA SER A 55 4.86 7.40 -5.79
C SER A 55 5.23 8.88 -5.61
N ALA A 56 4.26 9.70 -5.20
CA ALA A 56 4.49 11.13 -4.92
C ALA A 56 5.50 11.32 -3.78
N TYR A 57 5.33 10.56 -2.69
CA TYR A 57 6.27 10.58 -1.57
C TYR A 57 7.67 10.06 -1.98
N TYR A 58 7.73 8.98 -2.74
CA TYR A 58 8.98 8.32 -3.18
C TYR A 58 9.87 9.25 -4.02
N ALA A 59 9.28 10.03 -4.92
CA ALA A 59 10.01 10.92 -5.82
C ALA A 59 10.77 12.04 -5.10
N GLY A 60 10.26 12.52 -3.97
CA GLY A 60 10.87 13.59 -3.17
C GLY A 60 11.66 13.12 -1.93
N SER A 61 11.70 11.81 -1.70
CA SER A 61 12.24 11.23 -0.45
C SER A 61 13.72 10.86 -0.54
N GLU A 62 14.39 10.88 0.62
CA GLU A 62 15.74 10.34 0.76
C GLU A 62 15.77 8.80 0.63
N LYS A 63 16.97 8.25 0.41
CA LYS A 63 17.17 6.81 0.12
C LYS A 63 16.57 5.88 1.18
N ASP A 64 16.62 6.25 2.46
CA ASP A 64 16.08 5.39 3.53
C ASP A 64 14.55 5.40 3.55
N ALA A 65 13.93 6.56 3.33
CA ALA A 65 12.49 6.67 3.14
C ALA A 65 12.01 5.92 1.88
N GLN A 66 12.79 5.95 0.80
CA GLN A 66 12.54 5.15 -0.40
C GLN A 66 12.62 3.63 -0.13
N ARG A 67 13.62 3.17 0.64
CA ARG A 67 13.73 1.76 1.05
C ARG A 67 12.55 1.32 1.88
N MET A 68 12.11 2.16 2.82
CA MET A 68 10.93 1.89 3.65
C MET A 68 9.67 1.72 2.78
N CYS A 69 9.44 2.62 1.82
CA CYS A 69 8.30 2.50 0.88
C CYS A 69 8.33 1.18 0.11
N ARG A 70 9.50 0.80 -0.42
CA ARG A 70 9.67 -0.49 -1.12
C ARG A 70 9.40 -1.68 -0.20
N ALA A 71 9.88 -1.66 1.04
CA ALA A 71 9.65 -2.72 2.01
C ALA A 71 8.15 -2.91 2.32
N MET A 72 7.40 -1.81 2.44
CA MET A 72 5.95 -1.87 2.65
C MET A 72 5.22 -2.52 1.47
N VAL A 73 5.54 -2.10 0.24
CA VAL A 73 4.92 -2.64 -0.98
C VAL A 73 5.30 -4.12 -1.18
N ILE A 74 6.54 -4.52 -0.86
CA ILE A 74 6.96 -5.93 -0.87
C ILE A 74 6.12 -6.75 0.13
N ALA A 75 5.99 -6.30 1.38
CA ALA A 75 5.22 -7.00 2.38
C ALA A 75 3.73 -7.13 2.00
N ALA A 76 3.15 -6.08 1.43
CA ALA A 76 1.77 -6.10 0.93
C ALA A 76 1.59 -7.06 -0.26
N LYS A 77 2.53 -7.05 -1.20
CA LYS A 77 2.57 -7.96 -2.35
C LYS A 77 2.65 -9.42 -1.89
N ASP A 78 3.52 -9.74 -0.94
CA ASP A 78 3.69 -11.10 -0.46
C ASP A 78 2.44 -11.63 0.23
N ARG A 79 1.75 -10.79 1.02
CA ARG A 79 0.43 -11.11 1.60
C ARG A 79 -0.62 -11.33 0.51
N ALA A 80 -0.68 -10.46 -0.50
CA ALA A 80 -1.64 -10.59 -1.60
C ALA A 80 -1.38 -11.85 -2.44
N ARG A 81 -0.11 -12.17 -2.71
CA ARG A 81 0.32 -13.40 -3.41
C ARG A 81 -0.03 -14.66 -2.61
N PHE A 82 0.12 -14.63 -1.30
CA PHE A 82 -0.30 -15.74 -0.45
C PHE A 82 -1.83 -15.90 -0.49
N ALA A 83 -2.57 -14.79 -0.40
CA ALA A 83 -4.04 -14.80 -0.46
C ALA A 83 -4.59 -15.29 -1.81
N SER A 84 -3.92 -14.99 -2.94
CA SER A 84 -4.35 -15.47 -4.26
C SER A 84 -4.12 -16.97 -4.47
N ARG A 85 -3.13 -17.56 -3.79
CA ARG A 85 -2.80 -18.99 -3.86
C ARG A 85 -3.59 -19.85 -2.87
N GLY A 86 -4.34 -19.25 -1.94
CA GLY A 86 -5.09 -19.97 -0.92
C GLY A 86 -6.17 -20.89 -1.52
N VAL A 87 -6.12 -22.18 -1.18
CA VAL A 87 -7.03 -23.24 -1.69
C VAL A 87 -8.51 -22.97 -1.36
N LYS A 88 -8.79 -22.17 -0.32
CA LYS A 88 -10.15 -21.82 0.13
C LYS A 88 -10.67 -20.46 -0.38
N ALA A 89 -9.90 -19.73 -1.18
CA ALA A 89 -10.34 -18.44 -1.70
C ALA A 89 -11.25 -18.62 -2.93
N GLU A 90 -12.39 -17.94 -2.93
CA GLU A 90 -13.27 -17.77 -4.08
C GLU A 90 -12.50 -17.28 -5.32
N LEU A 91 -12.88 -17.74 -6.50
CA LEU A 91 -12.18 -17.44 -7.76
C LEU A 91 -12.02 -15.93 -7.98
N ALA A 92 -13.11 -15.16 -7.82
CA ALA A 92 -13.10 -13.71 -7.94
C ALA A 92 -12.13 -13.03 -6.94
N LYS A 93 -12.00 -13.58 -5.73
CA LYS A 93 -11.07 -13.06 -4.72
C LYS A 93 -9.62 -13.36 -5.11
N ARG A 94 -9.35 -14.53 -5.71
CA ARG A 94 -8.01 -14.87 -6.23
C ARG A 94 -7.60 -13.97 -7.37
N GLU A 95 -8.49 -13.73 -8.33
CA GLU A 95 -8.27 -12.83 -9.46
C GLU A 95 -8.00 -11.40 -9.01
N LEU A 96 -8.81 -10.89 -8.07
CA LEU A 96 -8.58 -9.57 -7.47
C LEU A 96 -7.19 -9.48 -6.83
N LYS A 97 -6.81 -10.48 -6.02
CA LYS A 97 -5.49 -10.49 -5.35
C LYS A 97 -4.34 -10.66 -6.34
N ALA A 98 -4.51 -11.43 -7.41
CA ALA A 98 -3.53 -11.54 -8.48
C ALA A 98 -3.33 -10.20 -9.20
N ARG A 99 -4.41 -9.48 -9.49
CA ARG A 99 -4.35 -8.13 -10.07
C ARG A 99 -3.65 -7.14 -9.15
N MET A 100 -3.95 -7.18 -7.85
CA MET A 100 -3.23 -6.37 -6.86
C MET A 100 -1.72 -6.64 -6.87
N VAL A 101 -1.31 -7.90 -7.00
CA VAL A 101 0.11 -8.27 -7.11
C VAL A 101 0.74 -7.70 -8.38
N GLU A 102 0.07 -7.76 -9.53
CA GLU A 102 0.53 -7.16 -10.79
C GLU A 102 0.79 -5.65 -10.60
N TRP A 103 -0.16 -4.93 -10.01
CA TRP A 103 -0.06 -3.49 -9.79
C TRP A 103 1.12 -3.14 -8.86
N MET A 104 1.29 -3.90 -7.77
CA MET A 104 2.43 -3.72 -6.87
C MET A 104 3.76 -4.07 -7.53
N LEU A 105 3.81 -5.02 -8.47
CA LEU A 105 5.03 -5.34 -9.21
C LEU A 105 5.43 -4.20 -10.16
N VAL A 106 4.47 -3.60 -10.87
CA VAL A 106 4.75 -2.42 -11.71
C VAL A 106 5.29 -1.28 -10.87
N TRP A 107 4.69 -1.01 -9.71
CA TRP A 107 5.21 0.01 -8.80
C TRP A 107 6.61 -0.32 -8.29
N LEU A 108 6.92 -1.59 -7.99
CA LEU A 108 8.24 -2.00 -7.51
C LEU A 108 9.31 -1.95 -8.60
N ASP A 109 8.93 -2.03 -9.87
CA ASP A 109 9.82 -1.84 -11.01
C ASP A 109 10.22 -0.36 -11.12
N ASP A 110 9.23 0.53 -11.28
CA ASP A 110 9.43 1.99 -11.23
C ASP A 110 8.23 2.69 -10.57
N PRO A 111 8.42 3.21 -9.33
CA PRO A 111 7.38 3.96 -8.62
C PRO A 111 6.88 5.19 -9.37
N THR A 112 7.73 5.85 -10.17
CA THR A 112 7.39 7.11 -10.84
C THR A 112 6.52 6.90 -12.07
N VAL A 113 6.62 5.73 -12.71
CA VAL A 113 5.86 5.37 -13.91
C VAL A 113 4.46 4.85 -13.56
N PHE A 114 4.30 4.25 -12.38
CA PHE A 114 3.05 3.62 -11.95
C PHE A 114 1.79 4.49 -12.13
N PRO A 115 1.76 5.78 -11.75
CA PRO A 115 0.56 6.61 -11.89
C PRO A 115 0.06 6.75 -13.34
N ILE A 116 0.98 6.80 -14.30
CA ILE A 116 0.65 6.89 -15.74
C ILE A 116 0.18 5.52 -16.23
N TRP A 117 0.90 4.46 -15.88
CA TRP A 117 0.54 3.09 -16.24
C TRP A 117 -0.87 2.70 -15.76
N ALA A 118 -1.22 3.02 -14.50
CA ALA A 118 -2.53 2.72 -13.92
C ALA A 118 -3.67 3.38 -14.71
N THR A 119 -3.50 4.64 -15.11
CA THR A 119 -4.47 5.37 -15.93
C THR A 119 -4.65 4.72 -17.31
N LEU A 120 -3.55 4.34 -17.98
CA LEU A 120 -3.62 3.67 -19.28
C LEU A 120 -4.29 2.29 -19.20
N ARG A 121 -3.99 1.52 -18.16
CA ARG A 121 -4.59 0.20 -17.92
C ARG A 121 -6.10 0.29 -17.74
N GLN A 122 -6.57 1.25 -16.94
CA GLN A 122 -8.01 1.47 -16.73
C GLN A 122 -8.73 1.90 -18.01
N ALA A 123 -8.11 2.76 -18.82
CA ALA A 123 -8.68 3.16 -20.11
C ALA A 123 -8.81 1.99 -21.09
N ALA A 124 -7.86 1.03 -21.05
CA ALA A 124 -7.93 -0.18 -21.86
C ALA A 124 -8.99 -1.18 -21.39
N GLU A 125 -9.27 -1.25 -20.08
CA GLU A 125 -10.30 -2.12 -19.50
C GLU A 125 -11.74 -1.61 -19.72
N GLN A 126 -11.91 -0.35 -20.13
CA GLN A 126 -13.21 0.26 -20.45
C GLN A 126 -13.57 0.20 -21.94
N ARG A 127 -12.70 -0.38 -22.77
CA ARG A 127 -12.92 -0.61 -24.20
C ARG A 127 -13.33 -2.05 -24.47
#